data_AF-A0A2N1RA95-F1
#
_entry.id   AF-A0A2N1RA95-F1
#
_cell.length_a   1.000
_cell.length_b   1.000
_cell.length_c   1.000
_cell.angle_alpha   90.00
_cell.angle_beta   90.00
_cell.angle_gamma   90.00
#
_symmetry.space_group_name_H-M   'P 1'
#
loop_
_entity.id
_entity.type
_entity.pdbx_description
1 polymer ?
#
loop_
_entity_poly.entity_id
_entity_poly.type
_entity_poly.pdbx_seq_one_letter_code
_entity_poly.pdbx_strand_id
1 'polypeptide(L)'
;MSNIPQTTKSNKLLFLFGPTGVGKTELLRHVFPHRFSVVNADSKQVYRYLDIGSAKPDPTILSEIPHHLIDIRDPWEQFTVGDFVTLADEACEEITAQGRVPLLCGGTAYYFKHFYFGMPSSPQSDPMIRERVGAWARERGLSWCFQRLQELDPVSATRIHPADGYRITRALE
;
A
#
# COMPACT_ATOMS: atom_id res chain seq x y z
N MET A 1 18.21 -0.02 17.46
CA MET A 1 18.32 -0.62 16.12
C MET A 1 17.72 -2.01 16.21
N SER A 2 16.41 -2.10 16.02
CA SER A 2 15.62 -3.32 16.18
C SER A 2 15.93 -4.30 15.04
N ASN A 3 16.08 -5.58 15.39
CA ASN A 3 16.20 -6.70 14.46
C ASN A 3 14.99 -6.72 13.51
N ILE A 4 15.15 -6.15 12.32
CA ILE A 4 14.25 -6.39 11.20
C ILE A 4 14.57 -7.82 10.74
N PRO A 5 13.62 -8.77 10.81
CA PRO A 5 13.87 -10.12 10.32
C PRO A 5 14.30 -10.05 8.85
N GLN A 6 15.47 -10.59 8.54
CA GLN A 6 15.93 -10.72 7.16
C GLN A 6 15.00 -11.68 6.43
N THR A 7 14.28 -11.18 5.43
CA THR A 7 13.20 -11.92 4.80
C THR A 7 13.65 -13.01 3.83
N THR A 8 14.93 -13.17 3.43
CA THR A 8 15.36 -14.35 2.63
C THR A 8 16.87 -14.57 2.47
N LYS A 9 17.27 -15.86 2.31
CA LYS A 9 18.66 -16.37 2.18
C LYS A 9 19.36 -16.09 0.83
N SER A 10 18.63 -15.67 -0.21
CA SER A 10 19.13 -14.98 -1.43
C SER A 10 17.97 -14.80 -2.42
N ASN A 11 17.11 -13.78 -2.27
CA ASN A 11 16.08 -13.46 -3.25
C ASN A 11 16.33 -12.07 -3.85
N LYS A 12 16.78 -12.04 -5.11
CA LYS A 12 16.97 -10.80 -5.86
C LYS A 12 15.60 -10.14 -6.02
N LEU A 13 15.50 -8.89 -5.63
CA LEU A 13 14.29 -8.06 -5.73
C LEU A 13 14.72 -6.69 -6.24
N LEU A 14 14.02 -6.18 -7.25
CA LEU A 14 14.29 -4.86 -7.82
C LEU A 14 13.12 -3.92 -7.53
N PHE A 15 13.44 -2.70 -7.13
CA PHE A 15 12.46 -1.63 -6.95
C PHE A 15 12.58 -0.61 -8.09
N LEU A 16 11.47 -0.40 -8.80
CA LEU A 16 11.30 0.69 -9.74
C LEU A 16 10.28 1.69 -9.16
N PHE A 17 10.80 2.60 -8.35
CA PHE A 17 10.02 3.63 -7.69
C PHE A 17 10.14 4.97 -8.41
N GLY A 18 9.03 5.69 -8.53
CA GLY A 18 9.02 7.05 -9.04
C GLY A 18 7.60 7.62 -9.12
N PRO A 19 7.44 8.95 -9.23
CA PRO A 19 6.11 9.56 -9.29
C PRO A 19 5.33 9.17 -10.55
N THR A 20 4.03 9.41 -10.57
CA THR A 20 3.19 9.19 -11.75
C THR A 20 3.69 10.05 -12.92
N GLY A 21 3.68 9.50 -14.14
CA GLY A 21 4.07 10.23 -15.35
C GLY A 21 5.56 10.24 -15.72
N VAL A 22 6.46 9.66 -14.92
CA VAL A 22 7.92 9.63 -15.22
C VAL A 22 8.37 8.52 -16.18
N GLY A 23 7.44 7.82 -16.83
CA GLY A 23 7.78 6.80 -17.84
C GLY A 23 8.22 5.43 -17.30
N LYS A 24 7.88 5.09 -16.05
CA LYS A 24 8.21 3.76 -15.48
C LYS A 24 7.73 2.60 -16.35
N THR A 25 6.48 2.67 -16.81
CA THR A 25 5.88 1.63 -17.65
C THR A 25 6.59 1.47 -18.99
N GLU A 26 7.07 2.57 -19.57
CA GLU A 26 7.83 2.55 -20.81
C GLU A 26 9.21 1.90 -20.63
N LEU A 27 9.84 2.16 -19.48
CA LEU A 27 11.10 1.50 -19.12
C LEU A 27 10.93 -0.02 -18.94
N LEU A 28 9.80 -0.45 -18.37
CA LEU A 28 9.47 -1.88 -18.23
C LEU A 28 9.54 -2.60 -19.58
N ARG A 29 8.89 -2.02 -20.59
CA ARG A 29 8.81 -2.55 -21.94
C ARG A 29 10.18 -2.83 -22.58
N HIS A 30 11.12 -1.92 -22.39
CA HIS A 30 12.41 -1.95 -23.10
C HIS A 30 13.48 -2.78 -22.41
N VAL A 31 13.44 -2.89 -21.08
CA VAL A 31 14.61 -3.36 -20.30
C VAL A 31 14.38 -4.72 -19.63
N PHE A 32 13.12 -5.09 -19.34
CA PHE A 32 12.84 -6.17 -18.40
C PHE A 32 11.96 -7.36 -18.88
N PRO A 33 11.53 -7.51 -20.15
CA PRO A 33 10.39 -8.37 -20.49
C PRO A 33 10.56 -9.88 -20.23
N HIS A 34 11.79 -10.40 -20.25
CA HIS A 34 12.01 -11.86 -20.17
C HIS A 34 12.57 -12.35 -18.83
N ARG A 35 13.09 -11.44 -18.00
CA ARG A 35 13.76 -11.80 -16.73
C ARG A 35 12.93 -11.44 -15.51
N PHE A 36 11.96 -10.54 -15.66
CA PHE A 36 11.23 -9.97 -14.54
C PHE A 36 9.74 -10.24 -14.66
N SER A 37 9.07 -10.18 -13.52
CA SER A 37 7.62 -10.06 -13.45
C SER A 37 7.30 -8.98 -12.43
N VAL A 38 6.27 -8.19 -12.73
CA VAL A 38 6.00 -6.95 -12.01
C VAL A 38 5.04 -7.23 -10.87
N VAL A 39 5.36 -6.71 -9.69
CA VAL A 39 4.42 -6.56 -8.59
C VAL A 39 4.01 -5.10 -8.56
N ASN A 40 2.75 -4.81 -8.90
CA ASN A 40 2.25 -3.44 -8.97
C ASN A 40 2.15 -2.83 -7.56
N ALA A 41 2.91 -1.76 -7.33
CA ALA A 41 2.93 -0.98 -6.10
C ALA A 41 2.25 0.40 -6.28
N ASP A 42 1.08 0.39 -6.91
CA ASP A 42 0.21 1.56 -7.07
C ASP A 42 -1.19 1.29 -6.46
N SER A 43 -1.55 2.11 -5.47
CA SER A 43 -2.81 1.99 -4.72
C SER A 43 -4.08 2.20 -5.55
N LYS A 44 -3.99 2.72 -6.78
CA LYS A 44 -5.14 2.97 -7.66
C LYS A 44 -5.29 1.89 -8.72
N GLN A 45 -4.19 1.35 -9.22
CA GLN A 45 -4.19 0.34 -10.28
C GLN A 45 -4.66 -1.05 -9.79
N VAL A 46 -4.74 -1.24 -8.47
CA VAL A 46 -5.32 -2.44 -7.85
C VAL A 46 -6.81 -2.66 -8.19
N TYR A 47 -7.54 -1.57 -8.47
CA TYR A 47 -8.99 -1.60 -8.64
C TYR A 47 -9.41 -1.81 -10.10
N ARG A 48 -10.33 -2.75 -10.32
CA ARG A 48 -10.99 -3.01 -11.61
C ARG A 48 -11.66 -1.75 -12.17
N TYR A 49 -11.75 -1.67 -13.50
CA TYR A 49 -12.45 -0.61 -14.25
C TYR A 49 -11.86 0.81 -14.17
N LEU A 50 -10.92 1.09 -13.26
CA LEU A 50 -10.29 2.40 -13.10
C LEU A 50 -9.08 2.62 -14.04
N ASP A 51 -9.20 2.30 -15.33
CA ASP A 51 -8.04 2.16 -16.21
C ASP A 51 -7.40 3.51 -16.58
N ILE A 52 -8.21 4.44 -17.08
CA ILE A 52 -7.73 5.74 -17.59
C ILE A 52 -7.23 6.63 -16.46
N GLY A 53 -8.05 6.83 -15.42
CA GLY A 53 -7.75 7.75 -14.32
C GLY A 53 -6.58 7.31 -13.43
N SER A 54 -6.25 6.02 -13.43
CA SER A 54 -5.09 5.50 -12.69
C SER A 54 -3.85 5.26 -13.57
N ALA A 55 -3.93 5.62 -14.86
CA ALA A 55 -2.88 5.39 -15.84
C ALA A 55 -2.36 3.94 -15.83
N LYS A 56 -3.28 2.96 -15.82
CA LYS A 56 -2.90 1.54 -15.89
C LYS A 56 -2.08 1.26 -17.15
N PRO A 57 -1.13 0.31 -17.07
CA PRO A 57 -0.45 -0.17 -18.27
C PRO A 57 -1.45 -0.66 -19.31
N ASP A 58 -1.18 -0.36 -20.58
CA ASP A 58 -1.97 -0.84 -21.70
C ASP A 58 -1.96 -2.38 -21.77
N PRO A 59 -3.04 -3.04 -22.23
CA PRO A 59 -3.09 -4.49 -22.36
C PRO A 59 -1.93 -5.11 -23.12
N THR A 60 -1.35 -4.41 -24.10
CA THR A 60 -0.16 -4.87 -24.81
C THR A 60 1.04 -5.05 -23.88
N ILE A 61 1.26 -4.11 -22.95
CA ILE A 61 2.34 -4.19 -21.96
C ILE A 61 2.06 -5.31 -20.96
N LEU A 62 0.81 -5.45 -20.52
CA LEU A 62 0.40 -6.52 -19.59
C LEU A 62 0.59 -7.91 -20.21
N SER A 63 0.47 -8.05 -21.54
CA SER A 63 0.75 -9.30 -22.25
C SER A 63 2.24 -9.59 -22.45
N GLU A 64 3.07 -8.55 -22.56
CA GLU A 64 4.51 -8.68 -22.74
C GLU A 64 5.22 -9.02 -21.42
N ILE A 65 4.75 -8.43 -20.30
CA ILE A 65 5.34 -8.59 -18.97
C ILE A 65 4.23 -8.90 -17.97
N PRO A 66 4.25 -10.07 -17.30
CA PRO A 66 3.24 -10.36 -16.28
C PRO A 66 3.25 -9.34 -15.15
N HIS A 67 2.08 -8.80 -14.83
CA HIS A 67 1.85 -7.90 -13.71
C HIS A 67 0.91 -8.55 -12.69
N HIS A 68 1.35 -8.58 -11.44
CA HIS A 68 0.55 -8.95 -10.28
C HIS A 68 -0.05 -7.70 -9.64
N LEU A 69 -1.15 -7.87 -8.89
CA LEU A 69 -1.83 -6.82 -8.12
C LEU A 69 -2.40 -5.66 -8.95
N ILE A 70 -2.80 -5.96 -10.19
CA ILE A 70 -3.64 -5.09 -11.03
C ILE A 70 -5.01 -5.76 -11.15
N ASP A 71 -6.09 -4.97 -11.07
CA ASP A 71 -7.46 -5.47 -11.24
C ASP A 71 -7.86 -6.61 -10.29
N ILE A 72 -7.33 -6.61 -9.06
CA ILE A 72 -7.60 -7.65 -8.05
C ILE A 72 -8.71 -7.28 -7.07
N ARG A 73 -9.20 -6.04 -7.10
CA ARG A 73 -10.28 -5.53 -6.24
C ARG A 73 -11.34 -4.77 -7.01
N ASP A 74 -12.58 -4.82 -6.55
CA ASP A 74 -13.63 -3.92 -7.03
C ASP A 74 -13.50 -2.53 -6.38
N PRO A 75 -13.93 -1.43 -7.05
CA PRO A 75 -13.76 -0.06 -6.54
C PRO A 75 -14.37 0.24 -5.17
N TRP A 76 -15.33 -0.56 -4.71
CA TRP A 76 -15.98 -0.41 -3.39
C TRP A 76 -15.32 -1.24 -2.28
N GLU A 77 -14.36 -2.10 -2.62
CA GLU A 77 -13.60 -2.87 -1.63
C GLU A 77 -12.47 -2.03 -1.03
N GLN A 78 -12.13 -2.27 0.24
CA GLN A 78 -10.94 -1.66 0.84
C GLN A 78 -9.69 -2.46 0.44
N PHE A 79 -8.63 -1.74 0.07
CA PHE A 79 -7.30 -2.32 -0.11
C PHE A 79 -6.29 -1.57 0.75
N THR A 80 -5.77 -2.27 1.76
CA THR A 80 -4.87 -1.70 2.76
C THR A 80 -3.41 -1.97 2.42
N VAL A 81 -2.50 -1.26 3.09
CA VAL A 81 -1.06 -1.59 3.01
C VAL A 81 -0.75 -2.99 3.55
N GLY A 82 -1.55 -3.50 4.51
CA GLY A 82 -1.41 -4.85 5.01
C GLY A 82 -1.73 -5.89 3.93
N ASP A 83 -2.84 -5.68 3.20
CA ASP A 83 -3.21 -6.52 2.06
C ASP A 83 -2.13 -6.48 0.97
N PHE A 84 -1.61 -5.29 0.68
CA PHE A 84 -0.50 -5.14 -0.28
C PHE A 84 0.72 -5.94 0.14
N VAL A 85 1.19 -5.83 1.38
CA VAL A 85 2.41 -6.53 1.85
C VAL A 85 2.23 -8.04 1.70
N THR A 86 1.12 -8.60 2.20
CA THR A 86 0.83 -10.04 2.10
C THR A 86 0.81 -10.52 0.65
N LEU A 87 0.02 -9.87 -0.21
CA LEU A 87 -0.11 -10.30 -1.61
C LEU A 87 1.15 -10.04 -2.44
N ALA A 88 1.93 -9.00 -2.09
CA ALA A 88 3.21 -8.73 -2.75
C ALA A 88 4.27 -9.78 -2.38
N ASP A 89 4.30 -10.25 -1.13
CA ASP A 89 5.17 -11.34 -0.71
C ASP A 89 4.80 -12.64 -1.44
N GLU A 90 3.51 -13.00 -1.47
CA GLU A 90 3.00 -14.16 -2.24
C GLU A 90 3.40 -14.07 -3.72
N ALA A 91 3.19 -12.92 -4.36
CA ALA A 91 3.60 -12.70 -5.74
C ALA A 91 5.12 -12.82 -5.92
N CYS A 92 5.93 -12.32 -4.99
CA CYS A 92 7.39 -12.45 -5.06
C CYS A 92 7.84 -13.92 -5.00
N GLU A 93 7.19 -14.73 -4.17
CA GLU A 93 7.46 -16.17 -4.08
C GLU A 93 7.07 -16.89 -5.37
N GLU A 94 5.89 -16.62 -5.92
CA GLU A 94 5.43 -17.17 -7.20
C GLU A 94 6.39 -16.85 -8.35
N ILE A 95 6.80 -15.58 -8.45
CA ILE A 95 7.73 -15.11 -9.50
C ILE A 95 9.09 -15.79 -9.35
N THR A 96 9.59 -15.91 -8.12
CA THR A 96 10.87 -16.55 -7.84
C THR A 96 10.82 -18.05 -8.16
N ALA A 97 9.71 -18.73 -7.84
CA ALA A 97 9.49 -20.14 -8.17
C ALA A 97 9.47 -20.40 -9.69
N GLN A 98 9.07 -19.40 -10.49
CA GLN A 98 9.14 -19.42 -11.96
C GLN A 98 10.54 -19.11 -12.51
N GLY A 99 11.55 -18.92 -11.65
CA GLY A 99 12.92 -18.59 -12.06
C GLY A 99 13.11 -17.14 -12.53
N ARG A 100 12.14 -16.25 -12.25
CA ARG A 100 12.18 -14.83 -12.59
C ARG A 100 12.55 -13.97 -11.38
N VAL A 101 12.87 -12.71 -11.64
CA VAL A 101 13.18 -11.72 -10.61
C VAL A 101 11.95 -10.84 -10.35
N PRO A 102 11.41 -10.79 -9.11
CA PRO A 102 10.35 -9.86 -8.77
C PRO A 102 10.79 -8.40 -8.95
N LEU A 103 9.94 -7.62 -9.61
CA LEU A 103 10.11 -6.19 -9.82
C LEU A 103 8.94 -5.44 -9.20
N LEU A 104 9.12 -4.88 -8.01
CA LEU A 104 8.13 -3.99 -7.42
C LEU A 104 8.18 -2.63 -8.15
N CYS A 105 7.12 -2.30 -8.89
CA CYS A 105 7.04 -1.10 -9.70
C CYS A 105 5.80 -0.29 -9.34
N GLY A 106 5.96 1.02 -9.09
CA GLY A 106 4.83 1.88 -8.75
C GLY A 106 5.23 3.23 -8.17
N GLY A 107 4.23 3.98 -7.70
CA GLY A 107 4.40 5.31 -7.11
C GLY A 107 3.96 5.43 -5.65
N THR A 108 3.35 4.40 -5.06
CA THR A 108 2.83 4.48 -3.69
C THR A 108 3.98 4.28 -2.70
N ALA A 109 4.65 5.36 -2.31
CA ALA A 109 5.80 5.31 -1.38
C ALA A 109 5.49 4.56 -0.07
N TYR A 110 4.25 4.64 0.41
CA TYR A 110 3.80 3.94 1.62
C TYR A 110 3.87 2.41 1.48
N TYR A 111 3.59 1.88 0.29
CA TYR A 111 3.69 0.45 -0.02
C TYR A 111 5.14 -0.01 -0.01
N PHE A 112 6.03 0.69 -0.74
CA PHE A 112 7.46 0.41 -0.72
C PHE A 112 8.05 0.46 0.68
N LYS A 113 7.68 1.49 1.46
CA LYS A 113 8.14 1.65 2.84
C LYS A 113 7.78 0.43 3.70
N HIS A 114 6.53 0.01 3.68
CA HIS A 114 6.07 -1.05 4.57
C HIS A 114 6.40 -2.45 4.07
N PHE A 115 6.56 -2.64 2.77
CA PHE A 115 7.12 -3.87 2.22
C PHE A 115 8.59 -4.04 2.62
N TYR A 116 9.39 -2.95 2.58
CA TYR A 116 10.81 -3.03 2.90
C TYR A 116 11.12 -3.01 4.41
N PHE A 117 10.45 -2.15 5.19
CA PHE A 117 10.71 -1.98 6.63
C PHE A 117 9.75 -2.77 7.53
N GLY A 118 8.75 -3.43 6.94
CA GLY A 118 7.70 -4.13 7.67
C GLY A 118 6.53 -3.23 8.10
N MET A 119 5.47 -3.90 8.55
CA MET A 119 4.26 -3.27 9.07
C MET A 119 4.44 -2.82 10.52
N PRO A 120 3.95 -1.63 10.91
CA PRO A 120 3.90 -1.25 12.30
C PRO A 120 2.94 -2.17 13.05
N SER A 121 3.25 -2.47 14.31
CA SER A 121 2.35 -3.19 15.21
C SER A 121 1.17 -2.29 15.56
N SER A 122 0.17 -2.25 14.70
CA SER A 122 -1.11 -1.58 14.95
C SER A 122 -2.22 -2.63 14.96
N PRO A 123 -3.19 -2.52 15.88
CA PRO A 123 -4.34 -3.41 15.88
C PRO A 123 -5.11 -3.28 14.56
N GLN A 124 -5.68 -4.39 14.12
CA GLN A 124 -6.60 -4.39 12.99
C GLN A 124 -7.78 -3.44 13.28
N SER A 125 -8.29 -2.84 12.21
CA SER A 125 -9.43 -1.94 12.30
C SER A 125 -10.70 -2.72 12.61
N ASP A 126 -11.48 -2.24 13.58
CA ASP A 126 -12.77 -2.83 13.96
C ASP A 126 -13.90 -1.94 13.43
N PRO A 127 -14.77 -2.44 12.53
CA PRO A 127 -15.88 -1.67 11.97
C PRO A 127 -16.79 -1.01 13.01
N MET A 128 -17.06 -1.68 14.14
CA MET A 128 -17.92 -1.17 15.20
C MET A 128 -17.25 -0.03 15.96
N ILE A 129 -15.95 -0.14 16.24
CA ILE A 129 -15.18 0.94 16.86
C ILE A 129 -15.08 2.12 15.91
N ARG A 130 -14.77 1.88 14.64
CA ARG A 130 -14.71 2.91 13.59
C ARG A 130 -16.02 3.66 13.47
N GLU A 131 -17.16 2.96 13.47
CA GLU A 131 -18.48 3.59 13.42
C GLU A 131 -18.74 4.45 14.66
N ARG A 132 -18.42 3.93 15.85
CA ARG A 132 -18.58 4.66 17.12
C ARG A 132 -17.73 5.93 17.18
N VAL A 133 -16.46 5.85 16.80
CA VAL A 133 -15.56 7.01 16.72
C VAL A 133 -16.06 8.00 15.66
N GLY A 134 -16.55 7.49 14.53
CA GLY A 134 -17.19 8.31 13.50
C GLY A 134 -18.44 9.04 13.99
N ALA A 135 -19.26 8.41 14.83
CA ALA A 135 -20.41 9.04 15.47
C ALA A 135 -19.98 10.17 16.42
N TRP A 136 -18.95 9.96 17.24
CA TRP A 136 -18.40 11.02 18.09
C TRP A 136 -17.92 12.22 17.28
N ALA A 137 -17.21 12.00 16.17
CA ALA A 137 -16.75 13.08 15.31
C ALA A 137 -17.91 13.88 14.69
N ARG A 138 -19.02 13.22 14.33
CA ARG A 138 -20.22 13.87 13.78
C ARG A 138 -21.01 14.64 14.85
N GLU A 139 -21.22 14.04 16.02
CA GLU A 139 -22.09 14.59 17.06
C GLU A 139 -21.39 15.65 17.92
N ARG A 140 -20.10 15.44 18.23
CA ARG A 140 -19.34 16.27 19.16
C ARG A 140 -18.25 17.11 18.49
N GLY A 141 -17.99 16.84 17.22
CA GLY A 141 -16.98 17.54 16.44
C GLY A 141 -15.56 17.04 16.67
N LEU A 142 -14.68 17.40 15.74
CA LEU A 142 -13.29 16.94 15.73
C LEU A 142 -12.46 17.45 16.91
N SER A 143 -12.72 18.69 17.37
CA SER A 143 -12.03 19.26 18.53
C SER A 143 -12.24 18.44 19.80
N TRP A 144 -13.46 17.91 19.99
CA TRP A 144 -13.75 17.03 21.12
C TRP A 144 -13.00 15.70 20.99
N CYS A 145 -12.96 15.11 19.79
CA CYS A 145 -12.17 13.90 19.53
C CYS A 145 -10.68 14.13 19.80
N PHE A 146 -10.13 15.28 19.39
CA PHE A 146 -8.73 15.62 19.66
C PHE A 146 -8.44 15.74 21.15
N GLN A 147 -9.34 16.35 21.93
CA GLN A 147 -9.22 16.39 23.39
C GLN A 147 -9.24 14.98 24.01
N ARG A 148 -10.15 14.11 23.54
CA ARG A 148 -10.16 12.71 23.98
C ARG A 148 -8.88 11.97 23.64
N LEU A 149 -8.31 12.22 22.47
CA LEU A 149 -7.03 11.65 22.10
C LEU A 149 -5.91 12.12 23.03
N GLN A 150 -5.90 13.40 23.41
CA GLN A 150 -4.93 13.94 24.37
C GLN A 150 -5.05 13.28 25.76
N GLU A 151 -6.25 12.88 26.18
CA GLU A 151 -6.47 12.19 27.46
C GLU A 151 -6.02 10.72 27.42
N LEU A 152 -6.26 10.01 26.32
CA LEU A 152 -6.03 8.57 26.19
C LEU A 152 -4.62 8.21 25.71
N ASP A 153 -4.10 8.95 24.72
CA ASP A 153 -2.76 8.77 24.16
C ASP A 153 -2.11 10.14 23.86
N PRO A 154 -1.55 10.80 24.91
CA PRO A 154 -0.86 12.07 24.76
C PRO A 154 0.30 12.01 23.76
N VAL A 155 0.97 10.86 23.65
CA VAL A 155 2.14 10.68 22.76
C VAL A 155 1.71 10.78 21.30
N SER A 156 0.62 10.13 20.90
CA SER A 156 0.08 10.29 19.56
C SER A 156 -0.51 11.68 19.34
N ALA A 157 -1.18 12.26 20.33
CA ALA A 157 -1.75 13.60 20.24
C ALA A 157 -0.70 14.70 19.95
N THR A 158 0.54 14.57 20.45
CA THR A 158 1.61 15.54 20.16
C THR A 158 2.07 15.52 18.69
N ARG A 159 1.86 14.42 17.97
CA ARG A 159 2.31 14.22 16.59
C ARG A 159 1.23 14.48 15.56
N ILE A 160 -0.04 14.45 15.97
CA ILE A 160 -1.20 14.56 15.09
C ILE A 160 -1.69 16.01 15.11
N HIS A 161 -1.84 16.61 13.93
CA HIS A 161 -2.38 17.96 13.81
C HIS A 161 -3.88 17.97 14.17
N PRO A 162 -4.40 18.96 14.93
CA PRO A 162 -5.81 19.00 15.37
C PRO A 162 -6.84 19.00 14.24
N ALA A 163 -6.44 19.42 13.03
CA ALA A 163 -7.28 19.41 11.83
C ALA A 163 -7.20 18.10 11.02
N ASP A 164 -6.32 17.16 11.39
CA ASP A 164 -6.14 15.88 10.68
C ASP A 164 -7.20 14.88 11.15
N GLY A 165 -8.42 15.06 10.66
CA GLY A 165 -9.59 14.28 11.08
C GLY A 165 -9.37 12.76 10.96
N TYR A 166 -8.71 12.32 9.89
CA TYR A 166 -8.41 10.92 9.66
C TYR A 166 -7.45 10.36 10.71
N ARG A 167 -6.33 11.05 11.00
CA ARG A 167 -5.38 10.54 11.99
C ARG A 167 -5.93 10.58 13.41
N ILE A 168 -6.76 11.57 13.73
CA ILE A 168 -7.42 11.66 15.04
C ILE A 168 -8.37 10.49 15.24
N THR A 169 -9.27 10.23 14.29
CA THR A 169 -10.21 9.12 14.41
C THR A 169 -9.50 7.78 14.37
N ARG A 170 -8.45 7.62 13.56
CA ARG A 170 -7.67 6.37 13.51
C ARG A 170 -6.88 6.10 14.78
N ALA A 171 -6.42 7.13 15.49
CA ALA A 171 -5.71 6.97 16.76
C ALA A 171 -6.65 6.69 17.94
N LEU A 172 -7.90 7.15 17.86
CA LEU A 172 -8.96 6.81 18.84
C LEU A 172 -9.57 5.41 18.61
N GLU A 173 -9.49 4.91 17.38
CA GLU A 173 -9.91 3.57 16.99
C GLU A 173 -8.87 2.51 17.36
#